data_AF-A0A1F0B9L8-F1
#
_entry.id   AF-A0A1F0B9L8-F1
#
_cell.length_a   1.000
_cell.length_b   1.000
_cell.length_c   1.000
_cell.angle_alpha   90.00
_cell.angle_beta   90.00
_cell.angle_gamma   90.00
#
_symmetry.space_group_name_H-M   'P 1'
#
loop_
_entity.id
_entity.type
_entity.pdbx_description
1 polymer ?
#
loop_
_entity_poly.entity_id
_entity_poly.type
_entity_poly.pdbx_seq_one_letter_code
_entity_poly.pdbx_strand_id
1 'polypeptide(L)'
;MLQIFKWLFSKKSQKSQERESILPRNRFADLDFERVLKFGTRDRVDEVGHCVEDGEITLFDFSIDFAEFEFIGAFKIEEEDQFKQLLARLNSIDNAIQYCLESEMQQPIPQFAKDLGYTQKRWEKTFYFHPWVLSFEENPPNLRYVADYVNDEFTVYFAKKHGRWQAYWDAECQKVIEES
;
A
#
# COMPACT_ATOMS: atom_id res chain seq x y z
N MET A 1 -5.91 8.29 15.84
CA MET A 1 -4.43 8.43 15.87
C MET A 1 -3.78 8.48 14.48
N LEU A 2 -4.58 8.56 13.41
CA LEU A 2 -4.18 8.81 12.02
C LEU A 2 -3.65 10.25 11.70
N GLN A 3 -3.37 11.09 12.69
CA GLN A 3 -3.11 12.54 12.46
C GLN A 3 -1.63 12.90 12.23
N ILE A 4 -0.67 12.01 12.53
CA ILE A 4 0.77 12.33 12.39
C ILE A 4 1.23 12.29 10.92
N PHE A 5 0.54 11.57 10.04
CA PHE A 5 1.04 11.30 8.68
C PHE A 5 0.50 12.23 7.58
N LYS A 6 -0.28 13.27 7.90
CA LYS A 6 -0.88 14.16 6.88
C LYS A 6 0.07 15.21 6.29
N TRP A 7 1.32 15.29 6.75
CA TRP A 7 2.16 16.49 6.49
C TRP A 7 3.31 16.32 5.49
N LEU A 8 3.62 15.09 5.03
CA LEU A 8 4.87 14.85 4.27
C LEU A 8 4.69 14.65 2.74
N PHE A 9 3.47 14.44 2.25
CA PHE A 9 3.20 14.11 0.84
C PHE A 9 3.19 15.33 -0.09
N SER A 10 4.38 15.84 -0.41
CA SER A 10 4.58 16.75 -1.55
C SER A 10 5.94 16.50 -2.21
N LYS A 11 5.86 15.94 -3.44
CA LYS A 11 6.88 15.79 -4.51
C LYS A 11 7.44 14.35 -4.62
N LYS A 12 7.40 13.68 -5.77
CA LYS A 12 7.76 14.15 -7.12
C LYS A 12 6.99 13.40 -8.22
N SER A 13 6.74 14.15 -9.30
CA SER A 13 6.28 13.68 -10.61
C SER A 13 7.26 12.69 -11.25
N GLN A 14 6.76 11.51 -11.62
CA GLN A 14 7.40 10.68 -12.65
C GLN A 14 7.23 11.35 -14.02
N LYS A 15 8.29 11.28 -14.83
CA LYS A 15 8.35 11.81 -16.21
C LYS A 15 7.78 10.78 -17.18
N SER A 16 7.03 11.29 -18.15
CA SER A 16 6.43 10.60 -19.30
C SER A 16 7.45 10.00 -20.27
N GLN A 17 7.21 8.79 -20.80
CA GLN A 17 6.93 8.53 -22.22
C GLN A 17 6.71 7.03 -22.55
N GLU A 18 5.89 6.80 -23.58
CA GLU A 18 5.36 5.53 -24.13
C GLU A 18 4.25 4.86 -23.30
N ARG A 19 3.19 4.38 -23.98
CA ARG A 19 1.89 4.00 -23.37
C ARG A 19 1.97 2.61 -22.71
N GLU A 20 2.97 2.43 -21.86
CA GLU A 20 2.93 1.45 -20.77
C GLU A 20 1.81 1.87 -19.81
N SER A 21 1.24 0.89 -19.08
CA SER A 21 0.23 1.19 -18.06
C SER A 21 0.75 2.28 -17.15
N ILE A 22 -0.07 3.31 -16.88
CA ILE A 22 0.30 4.37 -15.94
C ILE A 22 0.39 3.86 -14.50
N LEU A 23 -0.11 2.64 -14.27
CA LEU A 23 -0.07 1.99 -12.98
C LEU A 23 1.26 1.26 -12.80
N PRO A 24 1.92 1.44 -11.66
CA PRO A 24 3.25 0.88 -11.43
C PRO A 24 3.18 -0.65 -11.36
N ARG A 25 4.26 -1.32 -11.77
CA ARG A 25 4.43 -2.78 -11.66
C ARG A 25 5.66 -3.07 -10.84
N ASN A 26 5.60 -4.11 -10.01
CA ASN A 26 6.74 -4.57 -9.20
C ASN A 26 7.33 -3.47 -8.29
N ARG A 27 6.48 -2.66 -7.65
CA ARG A 27 6.90 -1.53 -6.81
C ARG A 27 7.90 -1.86 -5.71
N PHE A 28 7.87 -3.09 -5.22
CA PHE A 28 8.74 -3.58 -4.16
C PHE A 28 9.87 -4.47 -4.68
N ALA A 29 10.10 -4.59 -6.01
CA ALA A 29 11.11 -5.52 -6.55
C ALA A 29 12.54 -5.14 -6.16
N ASP A 30 12.82 -3.84 -6.08
CA ASP A 30 14.12 -3.34 -5.65
C ASP A 30 14.20 -3.15 -4.12
N LEU A 31 13.12 -3.47 -3.40
CA LEU A 31 13.10 -3.34 -1.94
C LEU A 31 13.76 -4.56 -1.29
N ASP A 32 14.97 -4.33 -0.76
CA ASP A 32 15.67 -5.30 0.08
C ASP A 32 15.06 -5.30 1.48
N PHE A 33 13.91 -5.96 1.61
CA PHE A 33 13.21 -6.11 2.88
C PHE A 33 14.10 -6.70 3.97
N GLU A 34 15.00 -7.64 3.65
CA GLU A 34 15.89 -8.23 4.65
C GLU A 34 16.88 -7.20 5.19
N ARG A 35 17.48 -6.40 4.31
CA ARG A 35 18.39 -5.32 4.74
C ARG A 35 17.65 -4.26 5.53
N VAL A 36 16.46 -3.83 5.13
CA VAL A 36 15.70 -2.83 5.89
C VAL A 36 15.26 -3.41 7.24
N LEU A 37 14.78 -4.64 7.26
CA LEU A 37 14.49 -5.39 8.49
C LEU A 37 15.73 -5.72 9.33
N LYS A 38 16.94 -5.44 8.86
CA LYS A 38 18.20 -5.62 9.61
C LYS A 38 18.88 -4.30 10.01
N PHE A 39 18.74 -3.24 9.22
CA PHE A 39 19.49 -2.00 9.38
C PHE A 39 18.66 -0.72 9.20
N GLY A 40 17.41 -0.82 8.76
CA GLY A 40 16.53 0.32 8.59
C GLY A 40 16.13 0.97 9.92
N THR A 41 15.62 2.19 9.82
CA THR A 41 15.05 2.93 10.95
C THR A 41 13.93 2.11 11.60
N ARG A 42 14.07 1.89 12.90
CA ARG A 42 13.08 1.19 13.72
C ARG A 42 12.78 2.01 14.94
N ASP A 43 11.51 2.32 15.08
CA ASP A 43 10.99 2.89 16.30
C ASP A 43 10.14 1.84 17.01
N ARG A 44 10.41 1.66 18.30
CA ARG A 44 9.52 0.93 19.19
C ARG A 44 8.45 1.89 19.67
N VAL A 45 7.19 1.50 19.51
CA VAL A 45 6.06 2.33 19.90
C VAL A 45 5.09 1.59 20.81
N ASP A 46 4.38 2.35 21.64
CA ASP A 46 3.23 1.85 22.40
C ASP A 46 2.00 1.68 21.48
N GLU A 47 0.90 1.12 22.01
CA GLU A 47 -0.37 0.95 21.27
C GLU A 47 -0.97 2.28 20.76
N VAL A 48 -0.50 3.40 21.31
CA VAL A 48 -0.93 4.77 21.00
C VAL A 48 -0.03 5.39 19.91
N GLY A 49 1.07 4.72 19.54
CA GLY A 49 2.02 5.14 18.52
C GLY A 49 3.12 6.08 19.03
N HIS A 50 3.33 6.20 20.34
CA HIS A 50 4.43 6.99 20.90
C HIS A 50 5.72 6.19 20.94
N CYS A 51 6.83 6.79 20.51
CA CYS A 51 8.15 6.19 20.63
C CYS A 51 8.51 5.98 22.11
N VAL A 52 8.66 4.72 22.51
CA VAL A 52 9.00 4.31 23.88
C VAL A 52 10.01 3.16 23.84
N GLU A 53 10.89 3.09 24.84
CA GLU A 53 11.99 2.10 24.87
C GLU A 53 11.48 0.65 24.89
N ASP A 54 10.40 0.42 25.65
CA ASP A 54 9.74 -0.88 25.85
C ASP A 54 8.49 -1.04 24.97
N GLY A 55 8.44 -0.41 23.79
CA GLY A 55 7.31 -0.52 22.88
C GLY A 55 7.21 -1.93 22.29
N GLU A 56 5.98 -2.47 22.28
CA GLU A 56 5.67 -3.82 21.78
C GLU A 56 5.47 -3.87 20.26
N ILE A 57 5.28 -2.70 19.64
CA ILE A 57 5.09 -2.54 18.21
C ILE A 57 6.39 -1.99 17.61
N THR A 58 6.85 -2.61 16.53
CA THR A 58 7.95 -2.09 15.72
C THR A 58 7.39 -1.37 14.50
N LEU A 59 7.75 -0.10 14.36
CA LEU A 59 7.51 0.68 13.15
C LEU A 59 8.78 0.69 12.29
N PHE A 60 8.62 0.37 11.01
CA PHE A 60 9.62 0.51 9.97
C PHE A 60 9.20 1.59 8.99
N ASP A 61 10.10 2.54 8.77
CA ASP A 61 9.97 3.53 7.72
C ASP A 61 10.88 3.16 6.55
N PHE A 62 10.27 2.81 5.41
CA PHE A 62 10.98 2.46 4.18
C PHE A 62 11.19 3.67 3.26
N SER A 63 10.74 4.87 3.65
CA SER A 63 10.76 6.08 2.81
C SER A 63 12.16 6.61 2.50
N ILE A 64 13.14 6.38 3.40
CA ILE A 64 14.50 6.93 3.24
C ILE A 64 15.23 6.34 2.02
N ASP A 65 14.92 5.09 1.67
CA ASP A 65 15.55 4.38 0.55
C ASP A 65 14.75 4.48 -0.76
N PHE A 66 13.59 5.16 -0.78
CA PHE A 66 12.70 5.25 -1.94
C PHE A 66 12.43 6.70 -2.37
N ALA A 67 12.57 6.96 -3.68
CA ALA A 67 12.26 8.26 -4.28
C ALA A 67 10.81 8.38 -4.80
N GLU A 68 10.04 7.28 -4.81
CA GLU A 68 8.76 7.20 -5.51
C GLU A 68 7.52 7.20 -4.60
N PHE A 69 7.57 6.64 -3.39
CA PHE A 69 6.46 6.65 -2.43
C PHE A 69 6.93 6.38 -0.99
N GLU A 70 6.17 6.85 0.01
CA GLU A 70 6.41 6.53 1.42
C GLU A 70 5.71 5.21 1.77
N PHE A 71 6.47 4.22 2.26
CA PHE A 71 5.93 2.95 2.71
C PHE A 71 6.34 2.72 4.17
N ILE A 72 5.36 2.40 5.01
CA ILE A 72 5.54 2.17 6.44
C ILE A 72 5.00 0.79 6.79
N GLY A 73 5.79 0.03 7.55
CA GLY A 73 5.39 -1.26 8.11
C GLY A 73 5.26 -1.20 9.62
N ALA A 74 4.17 -1.73 10.18
CA ALA A 74 3.95 -1.83 11.62
C ALA A 74 3.60 -3.27 12.01
N PHE A 75 4.32 -3.84 12.99
CA PHE A 75 4.04 -5.19 13.48
C PHE A 75 4.49 -5.39 14.94
N LYS A 76 3.88 -6.34 15.66
CA LYS A 76 4.27 -6.72 17.02
C LYS A 76 5.55 -7.55 17.01
N ILE A 77 6.41 -7.40 18.02
CA ILE A 77 7.71 -8.11 18.11
C ILE A 77 7.57 -9.63 17.91
N GLU A 78 6.47 -10.24 18.34
CA GLU A 78 6.20 -11.67 18.18
C GLU A 78 5.65 -12.10 16.80
N GLU A 79 5.32 -11.15 15.92
CA GLU A 79 4.71 -11.39 14.61
C GLU A 79 5.68 -11.22 13.43
N GLU A 80 6.96 -11.00 13.70
CA GLU A 80 8.02 -10.76 12.70
C GLU A 80 8.01 -11.77 11.53
N ASP A 81 7.87 -13.06 11.82
CA ASP A 81 7.92 -14.10 10.80
C ASP A 81 6.68 -14.04 9.89
N GLN A 82 5.53 -13.65 10.43
CA GLN A 82 4.33 -13.44 9.62
C GLN A 82 4.48 -12.22 8.73
N PHE A 83 5.03 -11.13 9.27
CA PHE A 83 5.35 -9.91 8.55
C PHE A 83 6.29 -10.20 7.37
N LYS A 84 7.43 -10.85 7.64
CA LYS A 84 8.42 -11.28 6.62
C LYS A 84 7.78 -12.11 5.50
N GLN A 85 6.92 -13.06 5.85
CA GLN A 85 6.20 -13.89 4.87
C GLN A 85 5.27 -13.06 3.97
N LEU A 86 4.61 -12.03 4.52
CA LEU A 86 3.74 -11.17 3.71
C LEU A 86 4.54 -10.22 2.84
N LEU A 87 5.64 -9.64 3.34
CA LEU A 87 6.53 -8.77 2.57
C LEU A 87 7.03 -9.47 1.29
N ALA A 88 7.44 -10.73 1.40
CA ALA A 88 7.87 -11.55 0.26
C ALA A 88 6.77 -11.75 -0.81
N ARG A 89 5.51 -11.47 -0.48
CA ARG A 89 4.33 -11.61 -1.36
C ARG A 89 3.83 -10.29 -1.92
N LEU A 90 4.27 -9.16 -1.38
CA LEU A 90 3.70 -7.85 -1.68
C LEU A 90 3.76 -7.51 -3.17
N ASN A 91 4.86 -7.80 -3.88
CA ASN A 91 4.91 -7.54 -5.32
C ASN A 91 3.81 -8.26 -6.11
N SER A 92 3.59 -9.55 -5.81
CA SER A 92 2.59 -10.36 -6.50
C SER A 92 1.18 -9.82 -6.24
N ILE A 93 0.90 -9.51 -4.98
CA ILE A 93 -0.40 -8.96 -4.56
C ILE A 93 -0.62 -7.56 -5.15
N ASP A 94 0.39 -6.71 -5.07
CA ASP A 94 0.31 -5.35 -5.56
C ASP A 94 0.07 -5.32 -7.07
N ASN A 95 0.75 -6.17 -7.83
CA ASN A 95 0.49 -6.34 -9.26
C ASN A 95 -0.96 -6.78 -9.54
N ALA A 96 -1.52 -7.68 -8.73
CA ALA A 96 -2.93 -8.09 -8.86
C ALA A 96 -3.88 -6.90 -8.62
N ILE A 97 -3.65 -6.11 -7.57
CA ILE A 97 -4.42 -4.90 -7.27
C ILE A 97 -4.34 -3.90 -8.43
N GLN A 98 -3.13 -3.61 -8.92
CA GLN A 98 -2.94 -2.70 -10.05
C GLN A 98 -3.58 -3.24 -11.33
N TYR A 99 -3.66 -4.55 -11.53
CA TYR A 99 -4.39 -5.15 -12.64
C TYR A 99 -5.91 -4.94 -12.51
N CYS A 100 -6.48 -5.12 -11.32
CA CYS A 100 -7.89 -4.81 -11.08
C CYS A 100 -8.20 -3.33 -11.37
N LEU A 101 -7.39 -2.42 -10.82
CA LEU A 101 -7.54 -0.98 -11.05
C LEU A 101 -7.39 -0.61 -12.53
N GLU A 102 -6.47 -1.24 -13.25
CA GLU A 102 -6.32 -1.02 -14.70
C GLU A 102 -7.57 -1.45 -15.46
N SER A 103 -8.15 -2.60 -15.11
CA SER A 103 -9.39 -3.10 -15.72
C SER A 103 -10.57 -2.16 -15.49
N GLU A 104 -10.69 -1.61 -14.28
CA GLU A 104 -11.71 -0.61 -13.94
C GLU A 104 -11.47 0.71 -14.68
N MET A 105 -10.22 1.15 -14.79
CA MET A 105 -9.83 2.36 -15.51
C MET A 105 -10.21 2.31 -16.99
N GLN A 106 -10.15 1.13 -17.61
CA GLN A 106 -10.56 0.93 -19.02
C GLN A 106 -12.09 0.91 -19.21
N GLN A 107 -12.89 0.85 -18.14
CA GLN A 107 -14.34 0.94 -18.26
C GLN A 107 -14.77 2.35 -18.69
N PRO A 108 -15.92 2.50 -19.35
CA PRO A 108 -16.44 3.82 -19.72
C PRO A 108 -16.59 4.73 -18.50
N ILE A 109 -16.13 5.98 -18.63
CA ILE A 109 -16.26 6.99 -17.55
C ILE A 109 -17.73 7.06 -17.10
N PRO A 110 -18.02 6.84 -15.79
CA PRO A 110 -19.38 6.92 -15.26
C PRO A 110 -20.04 8.28 -15.50
N GLN A 111 -21.37 8.31 -15.62
CA GLN A 111 -22.09 9.54 -15.94
C GLN A 111 -21.85 10.64 -14.90
N PHE A 112 -21.84 10.30 -13.60
CA PHE A 112 -21.58 11.28 -12.54
C PHE A 112 -20.21 11.97 -12.70
N ALA A 113 -19.18 11.24 -13.13
CA ALA A 113 -17.85 11.81 -13.35
C ALA A 113 -17.82 12.70 -14.60
N LYS A 114 -18.56 12.31 -15.65
CA LYS A 114 -18.77 13.17 -16.84
C LYS A 114 -19.48 14.46 -16.47
N ASP A 115 -20.49 14.40 -15.60
CA ASP A 115 -21.24 15.57 -15.13
C ASP A 115 -20.34 16.53 -14.32
N LEU A 116 -19.31 15.99 -13.64
CA LEU A 116 -18.24 16.75 -12.98
C LEU A 116 -17.12 17.22 -13.93
N GLY A 117 -17.27 17.02 -15.25
CA GLY A 117 -16.32 17.46 -16.27
C GLY A 117 -15.04 16.62 -16.36
N TYR A 118 -15.07 15.35 -15.96
CA TYR A 118 -13.90 14.48 -16.06
C TYR A 118 -13.59 14.16 -17.53
N THR A 119 -12.36 14.47 -17.94
CA THR A 119 -11.76 13.97 -19.19
C THR A 119 -11.17 12.58 -18.95
N GLN A 120 -10.86 11.83 -20.01
CA GLN A 120 -10.15 10.54 -19.89
C GLN A 120 -8.86 10.67 -19.07
N LYS A 121 -8.05 11.71 -19.32
CA LYS A 121 -6.81 11.95 -18.58
C LYS A 121 -7.06 12.24 -17.09
N ARG A 122 -8.18 12.87 -16.74
CA ARG A 122 -8.56 13.12 -15.34
C ARG A 122 -9.09 11.84 -14.68
N TRP A 123 -9.79 11.01 -15.44
CA TRP A 123 -10.27 9.70 -15.03
C TRP A 123 -9.11 8.74 -14.75
N GLU A 124 -8.14 8.63 -15.64
CA GLU A 124 -6.95 7.79 -15.44
C GLU A 124 -6.21 8.14 -14.12
N LYS A 125 -6.14 9.43 -13.77
CA LYS A 125 -5.53 9.87 -12.51
C LYS A 125 -6.25 9.43 -11.24
N THR A 126 -7.52 9.02 -11.33
CA THR A 126 -8.24 8.52 -10.14
C THR A 126 -7.83 7.11 -9.74
N PHE A 127 -7.06 6.40 -10.59
CA PHE A 127 -6.60 5.03 -10.34
C PHE A 127 -5.15 4.95 -9.89
N TYR A 128 -4.46 6.10 -9.79
CA TYR A 128 -3.07 6.14 -9.39
C TYR A 128 -2.95 6.20 -7.87
N PHE A 129 -2.85 5.03 -7.25
CA PHE A 129 -2.72 4.85 -5.80
C PHE A 129 -1.37 4.25 -5.42
N HIS A 130 -0.78 4.74 -4.32
CA HIS A 130 0.45 4.20 -3.73
C HIS A 130 0.21 3.46 -2.42
N PRO A 131 0.95 2.36 -2.15
CA PRO A 131 0.94 1.72 -0.85
C PRO A 131 1.51 2.70 0.15
N TRP A 132 0.85 2.81 1.30
CA TRP A 132 1.22 3.77 2.34
C TRP A 132 1.59 3.07 3.64
N VAL A 133 0.63 2.40 4.28
CA VAL A 133 0.85 1.76 5.59
C VAL A 133 0.41 0.31 5.53
N LEU A 134 1.34 -0.61 5.77
CA LEU A 134 1.09 -2.01 6.09
C LEU A 134 1.03 -2.19 7.61
N SER A 135 -0.15 -2.49 8.16
CA SER A 135 -0.38 -2.65 9.59
C SER A 135 -0.75 -4.08 9.95
N PHE A 136 0.01 -4.69 10.86
CA PHE A 136 -0.31 -5.95 11.54
C PHE A 136 -1.00 -5.74 12.90
N GLU A 137 -1.08 -4.50 13.39
CA GLU A 137 -1.90 -4.18 14.57
C GLU A 137 -3.39 -4.38 14.31
N GLU A 138 -3.79 -4.20 13.05
CA GLU A 138 -5.15 -4.40 12.60
C GLU A 138 -5.39 -5.89 12.38
N ASN A 139 -6.60 -6.35 12.71
CA ASN A 139 -6.98 -7.75 12.53
C ASN A 139 -8.24 -7.83 11.64
N PRO A 140 -8.12 -8.28 10.38
CA PRO A 140 -6.91 -8.81 9.73
C PRO A 140 -5.87 -7.73 9.38
N PRO A 141 -4.58 -8.09 9.22
CA PRO A 141 -3.55 -7.18 8.74
C PRO A 141 -3.97 -6.49 7.44
N ASN A 142 -3.59 -5.24 7.23
CA ASN A 142 -4.02 -4.50 6.06
C ASN A 142 -2.99 -3.51 5.50
N LEU A 143 -3.12 -3.22 4.21
CA LEU A 143 -2.33 -2.24 3.47
C LEU A 143 -3.24 -1.14 2.97
N ARG A 144 -2.97 0.10 3.39
CA ARG A 144 -3.64 1.29 2.91
C ARG A 144 -3.01 1.79 1.62
N TYR A 145 -3.87 2.20 0.70
CA TYR A 145 -3.54 2.79 -0.58
C TYR A 145 -4.09 4.21 -0.64
N VAL A 146 -3.26 5.18 -1.02
CA VAL A 146 -3.65 6.60 -1.10
C VAL A 146 -3.41 7.10 -2.51
N ALA A 147 -4.34 7.90 -3.03
CA ALA A 147 -4.19 8.54 -4.33
C ALA A 147 -3.61 9.96 -4.19
N ASP A 148 -2.61 10.28 -5.01
CA ASP A 148 -1.96 11.59 -4.98
C ASP A 148 -2.83 12.71 -5.59
N TYR A 149 -3.71 12.34 -6.52
CA TYR A 149 -4.41 13.30 -7.38
C TYR A 149 -5.87 13.51 -7.01
N VAL A 150 -6.44 12.54 -6.31
CA VAL A 150 -7.80 12.58 -5.79
C VAL A 150 -7.69 12.29 -4.30
N ASN A 151 -8.31 13.13 -3.47
CA ASN A 151 -8.31 12.94 -2.02
C ASN A 151 -9.18 11.72 -1.67
N ASP A 152 -8.63 10.55 -1.97
CA ASP A 152 -9.26 9.24 -1.93
C ASP A 152 -8.24 8.20 -1.45
N GLU A 153 -8.75 7.15 -0.83
CA GLU A 153 -7.96 6.07 -0.26
C GLU A 153 -8.78 4.78 -0.22
N PHE A 154 -8.10 3.64 -0.29
CA PHE A 154 -8.72 2.34 -0.04
C PHE A 154 -7.80 1.45 0.78
N THR A 155 -8.35 0.37 1.32
CA THR A 155 -7.60 -0.58 2.15
C THR A 155 -7.76 -1.98 1.59
N VAL A 156 -6.66 -2.73 1.55
CA VAL A 156 -6.63 -4.15 1.22
C VAL A 156 -6.28 -4.93 2.47
N TYR A 157 -7.02 -6.00 2.70
CA TYR A 157 -6.88 -6.85 3.89
C TYR A 157 -6.19 -8.16 3.53
N PHE A 158 -5.46 -8.73 4.49
CA PHE A 158 -4.67 -9.94 4.28
C PHE A 158 -5.08 -11.05 5.23
N ALA A 159 -5.30 -12.24 4.67
CA ALA A 159 -5.50 -13.43 5.47
C ALA A 159 -4.80 -14.62 4.83
N LYS A 160 -4.38 -15.58 5.66
CA LYS A 160 -3.82 -16.85 5.19
C LYS A 160 -4.94 -17.82 4.84
N LYS A 161 -4.90 -18.36 3.63
CA LYS A 161 -5.74 -19.47 3.18
C LYS A 161 -4.84 -20.63 2.77
N HIS A 162 -4.98 -21.78 3.44
CA HIS A 162 -4.10 -22.94 3.26
C HIS A 162 -2.59 -22.60 3.41
N GLY A 163 -2.26 -21.73 4.38
CA GLY A 163 -0.88 -21.33 4.66
C GLY A 163 -0.29 -20.26 3.71
N ARG A 164 -1.03 -19.85 2.67
CA ARG A 164 -0.60 -18.81 1.72
C ARG A 164 -1.34 -17.50 1.99
N TRP A 165 -0.61 -16.39 1.98
CA TRP A 165 -1.20 -15.06 2.04
C TRP A 165 -2.06 -14.77 0.81
N GLN A 166 -3.27 -14.27 1.05
CA GLN A 166 -4.19 -13.75 0.04
C GLN A 166 -4.62 -12.33 0.43
N ALA A 167 -5.00 -11.56 -0.57
CA ALA A 167 -5.49 -10.20 -0.43
C ALA A 167 -7.00 -10.13 -0.67
N TYR A 168 -7.66 -9.23 0.03
CA TYR A 168 -9.12 -9.07 0.02
C TYR A 168 -9.50 -7.60 -0.02
N TRP A 169 -10.63 -7.31 -0.69
CA TRP A 169 -11.21 -5.97 -0.77
C TRP A 169 -12.02 -5.58 0.48
N ASP A 170 -12.30 -6.52 1.38
CA ASP A 170 -13.08 -6.31 2.60
C ASP A 170 -12.43 -6.94 3.83
N ALA A 171 -12.76 -6.38 5.00
CA ALA A 171 -12.21 -6.78 6.28
C ALA A 171 -12.69 -8.18 6.71
N GLU A 172 -13.87 -8.60 6.26
CA GLU A 172 -14.43 -9.93 6.49
C GLU A 172 -13.72 -11.03 5.67
N CYS A 173 -12.77 -10.65 4.80
CA CYS A 173 -12.02 -11.53 3.91
C CYS A 173 -12.91 -12.38 3.00
N GLN A 174 -13.96 -11.79 2.42
CA GLN A 174 -14.92 -12.48 1.54
C GLN A 174 -14.67 -12.23 0.05
N LYS A 175 -14.24 -11.03 -0.34
CA LYS A 175 -13.97 -10.63 -1.73
C LYS A 175 -12.47 -10.69 -2.00
N VAL A 176 -12.03 -11.85 -2.50
CA VAL A 176 -10.62 -12.09 -2.83
C VAL A 176 -10.16 -11.24 -4.02
N ILE A 177 -8.91 -10.79 -3.97
CA ILE A 177 -8.20 -10.21 -5.12
C ILE A 177 -7.47 -11.34 -5.83
N GLU A 178 -7.86 -11.63 -7.07
CA GLU A 178 -7.28 -12.73 -7.85
C GLU A 178 -5.86 -12.37 -8.31
N GLU A 179 -4.87 -13.16 -7.89
CA GLU A 179 -3.50 -13.06 -8.39
C GLU A 179 -3.40 -13.81 -9.73
N SER A 180 -3.06 -13.09 -10.80
CA SER A 180 -2.90 -13.61 -12.17
C SER A 180 -1.64 -14.44 -12.38
#